data_AF-A0A7Y6YHM2-F1
#
_entry.id   AF-A0A7Y6YHM2-F1
#
_cell.length_a   1.000
_cell.length_b   1.000
_cell.length_c   1.000
_cell.angle_alpha   90.00
_cell.angle_beta   90.00
_cell.angle_gamma   90.00
#
_symmetry.space_group_name_H-M   'P 1'
#
loop_
_entity.id
_entity.type
_entity.pdbx_description
1 polymer ?
#
loop_
_entity_poly.entity_id
_entity_poly.type
_entity_poly.pdbx_seq_one_letter_code
_entity_poly.pdbx_strand_id
1 'polypeptide(L)'
;MGPIRIGLKKGKSYEDAHGVTHSNAVIVPGVINHNLALRTISAQWFIYANESAVYSKAPLAVAFSQDFNAQKIPNHTDKDGNVLSYGKASYSEAISMFDFADNGIFIQDPEARDYLMRTSFIGNKPLTEDWEITK
;
A
#
# COMPACT_ATOMS: atom_id res chain seq x y z
N MET A 1 11.80 -4.22 -12.61
CA MET A 1 11.04 -3.30 -11.71
C MET A 1 11.32 -3.73 -10.27
N GLY A 2 11.41 -2.79 -9.34
CA GLY A 2 11.53 -3.10 -7.91
C GLY A 2 10.15 -3.22 -7.25
N PRO A 3 10.07 -3.69 -6.00
CA PRO A 3 8.82 -3.70 -5.25
C PRO A 3 8.35 -2.27 -4.95
N ILE A 4 7.04 -2.09 -4.80
CA ILE A 4 6.38 -0.81 -4.57
C ILE A 4 6.98 -0.11 -3.36
N ARG A 5 7.28 1.17 -3.53
CA ARG A 5 7.60 2.08 -2.43
C ARG A 5 6.73 3.33 -2.50
N ILE A 6 6.28 3.78 -1.34
CA ILE A 6 5.51 5.02 -1.22
C ILE A 6 6.34 6.01 -0.41
N GLY A 7 6.77 7.09 -1.04
CA GLY A 7 7.52 8.18 -0.40
C GLY A 7 6.61 9.32 0.03
N LEU A 8 7.12 10.17 0.91
CA LEU A 8 6.51 11.47 1.19
C LEU A 8 6.64 12.38 -0.04
N LYS A 9 5.57 13.13 -0.32
CA LYS A 9 5.60 14.22 -1.30
C LYS A 9 6.58 15.30 -0.87
N LYS A 10 7.10 16.04 -1.84
CA LYS A 10 8.02 17.16 -1.59
C LYS A 10 7.44 18.15 -0.57
N GLY A 11 8.20 18.41 0.49
CA GLY A 11 7.82 19.36 1.55
C GLY A 11 6.89 18.79 2.62
N LYS A 12 6.52 17.50 2.53
CA LYS A 12 5.79 16.79 3.58
C LYS A 12 6.75 16.08 4.54
N SER A 13 6.26 15.76 5.72
CA SER A 13 6.99 15.02 6.74
C SER A 13 6.06 14.06 7.48
N TYR A 14 6.64 13.02 8.06
CA TYR A 14 5.95 12.09 8.95
C TYR A 14 6.47 12.27 10.37
N GLU A 15 5.59 12.48 11.34
CA GLU A 15 5.95 12.49 12.76
C GLU A 15 5.63 11.13 13.37
N ASP A 16 6.62 10.51 14.02
CA ASP A 16 6.41 9.24 14.69
C ASP A 16 5.75 9.40 16.07
N ALA A 17 5.44 8.27 16.72
CA ALA A 17 4.78 8.26 18.03
C ALA A 17 5.60 8.91 19.16
N HIS A 18 6.88 9.22 18.93
CA HIS A 18 7.77 9.89 19.87
C HIS A 18 7.95 11.39 19.57
N GLY A 19 7.25 11.92 18.56
CA GLY A 19 7.35 13.32 18.15
C GLY A 19 8.55 13.63 17.27
N VAL A 20 9.24 12.60 16.73
CA VAL A 20 10.37 12.81 15.82
C VAL A 20 9.87 12.95 14.39
N THR A 21 10.27 14.03 13.72
CA THR A 21 9.90 14.31 12.33
C THR A 21 10.87 13.68 11.32
N HIS A 22 10.32 12.95 10.36
CA HIS A 22 11.04 12.25 9.29
C HIS A 22 10.61 12.81 7.93
N SER A 23 11.48 13.57 7.26
CA SER A 23 11.19 14.15 5.93
C SER A 23 11.40 13.18 4.76
N ASN A 24 12.09 12.07 5.00
CA ASN A 24 12.41 11.06 4.00
C ASN A 24 11.73 9.71 4.30
N ALA A 25 10.67 9.72 5.11
CA ALA A 25 9.96 8.50 5.47
C ALA A 25 9.44 7.77 4.22
N VAL A 26 9.44 6.45 4.30
CA VAL A 26 9.02 5.57 3.21
C VAL A 26 8.11 4.49 3.74
N ILE A 27 7.08 4.16 2.97
CA ILE A 27 6.19 3.04 3.21
C ILE A 27 6.56 1.91 2.25
N VAL A 28 6.70 0.71 2.81
CA VAL A 28 6.99 -0.51 2.06
C VAL A 28 6.04 -1.63 2.48
N PRO A 29 5.74 -2.58 1.57
CA PRO A 29 5.05 -3.80 1.97
C PRO A 29 5.95 -4.60 2.92
N GLY A 30 5.36 -5.17 3.98
CA GLY A 30 6.09 -6.00 4.95
C GLY A 30 5.52 -7.41 5.05
N VAL A 31 4.40 -7.56 5.78
CA VAL A 31 3.79 -8.88 5.99
C VAL A 31 2.76 -9.11 4.89
N ILE A 32 2.98 -10.14 4.08
CA ILE A 32 2.06 -10.56 3.01
C ILE A 32 1.59 -11.98 3.33
N ASN A 33 0.30 -12.13 3.62
CA ASN A 33 -0.34 -13.42 3.86
C ASN A 33 -1.18 -13.79 2.65
N HIS A 34 -0.72 -14.77 1.88
CA HIS A 34 -1.41 -15.27 0.70
C HIS A 34 -1.96 -16.67 0.96
N ASN A 35 -3.29 -16.80 0.99
CA ASN A 35 -3.96 -18.10 1.13
C ASN A 35 -4.71 -18.44 -0.16
N LEU A 36 -4.09 -19.31 -0.96
CA LEU A 36 -4.62 -19.76 -2.25
C LEU A 36 -5.94 -20.53 -2.11
N ALA A 37 -6.06 -21.39 -1.10
CA ALA A 37 -7.25 -22.22 -0.90
C ALA A 37 -8.48 -21.38 -0.55
N LEU A 38 -8.29 -20.33 0.26
CA LEU A 38 -9.36 -19.40 0.64
C LEU A 38 -9.54 -18.25 -0.34
N ARG A 39 -8.64 -18.10 -1.32
CA ARG A 39 -8.60 -16.97 -2.26
C ARG A 39 -8.60 -15.65 -1.50
N THR A 40 -7.63 -15.50 -0.60
CA THR A 40 -7.45 -14.26 0.19
C THR A 40 -5.99 -13.82 0.18
N ILE A 41 -5.78 -12.52 0.06
CA ILE A 41 -4.48 -11.88 0.30
C ILE A 41 -4.67 -10.81 1.36
N SER A 42 -3.79 -10.74 2.35
CA SER A 42 -3.71 -9.64 3.30
C SER A 42 -2.30 -9.10 3.31
N ALA A 43 -2.15 -7.78 3.17
CA ALA A 43 -0.86 -7.10 3.11
C ALA A 43 -0.79 -5.98 4.14
N GLN A 44 0.22 -6.02 5.01
CA GLN A 44 0.54 -4.93 5.93
C GLN A 44 1.67 -4.08 5.36
N TRP A 45 1.49 -2.77 5.45
CA TRP A 45 2.43 -1.77 4.99
C TRP A 45 3.03 -1.05 6.18
N PHE A 46 4.34 -0.82 6.15
CA PHE A 46 5.08 -0.28 7.29
C PHE A 46 5.82 1.00 6.93
N ILE A 47 5.87 1.93 7.87
CA ILE A 47 6.59 3.20 7.75
C ILE A 47 8.01 3.01 8.29
N TYR A 48 9.01 3.42 7.52
CA TYR A 48 10.41 3.51 7.93
C TYR A 48 10.89 4.96 7.85
N ALA A 49 11.89 5.30 8.66
CA ALA A 49 12.46 6.65 8.69
C ALA A 49 13.05 7.09 7.33
N ASN A 50 13.54 6.15 6.52
CA ASN A 50 14.07 6.36 5.16
C ASN A 50 14.32 5.02 4.44
N GLU A 51 14.69 5.07 3.15
CA GLU A 51 14.95 3.88 2.33
C GLU A 51 16.03 2.95 2.92
N SER A 52 17.07 3.50 3.55
CA SER A 52 18.17 2.70 4.11
C SER A 52 17.78 1.96 5.40
N ALA A 53 16.77 2.47 6.12
CA ALA A 53 16.26 1.86 7.34
C ALA A 53 15.45 0.57 7.07
N VAL A 54 14.87 0.41 5.87
CA VAL A 54 14.06 -0.75 5.49
C VAL A 54 14.78 -2.09 5.70
N TYR A 55 16.11 -2.11 5.54
CA TYR A 55 16.91 -3.32 5.61
C TYR A 55 17.70 -3.49 6.92
N SER A 56 17.66 -2.48 7.80
CA SER A 56 18.61 -2.37 8.91
C SER A 56 18.00 -1.94 10.24
N LYS A 57 16.71 -1.56 10.24
CA LYS A 57 15.99 -1.04 11.42
C LYS A 57 14.61 -1.65 11.49
N ALA A 58 14.00 -1.56 12.69
CA ALA A 58 12.59 -1.84 12.85
C ALA A 58 11.74 -0.72 12.20
N PRO A 59 10.52 -1.04 11.74
CA PRO A 59 9.59 -0.02 11.26
C PRO A 59 9.19 0.93 12.40
N LEU A 60 8.92 2.19 12.06
CA LEU A 60 8.39 3.20 12.96
C LEU A 60 6.94 2.93 13.33
N ALA A 61 6.14 2.46 12.38
CA ALA A 61 4.73 2.18 12.55
C ALA A 61 4.19 1.23 11.46
N VAL A 62 3.02 0.64 11.72
CA VAL A 62 2.15 0.11 10.66
C VAL A 62 1.46 1.30 10.01
N ALA A 63 1.61 1.46 8.69
CA ALA A 63 0.95 2.51 7.93
C ALA A 63 -0.54 2.19 7.74
N PHE A 64 -0.80 1.04 7.11
CA PHE A 64 -2.14 0.54 6.79
C PHE A 64 -2.11 -0.96 6.49
N SER A 65 -3.28 -1.57 6.40
CA SER A 65 -3.47 -2.95 5.95
C SER A 65 -4.45 -2.97 4.77
N GLN A 66 -4.19 -3.84 3.81
CA GLN A 66 -5.11 -4.11 2.70
C GLN A 66 -5.51 -5.59 2.71
N ASP A 67 -6.81 -5.82 2.62
CA ASP A 67 -7.38 -7.15 2.49
C ASP A 67 -8.05 -7.31 1.13
N PHE A 68 -7.61 -8.31 0.39
CA PHE A 68 -8.12 -8.71 -0.92
C PHE A 68 -8.87 -10.04 -0.76
N ASN A 69 -10.12 -9.94 -0.32
CA ASN A 69 -10.95 -11.10 0.01
C ASN A 69 -12.40 -10.97 -0.48
N ALA A 70 -12.71 -9.96 -1.30
CA ALA A 70 -14.06 -9.79 -1.84
C ALA A 70 -14.43 -11.00 -2.71
N GLN A 71 -15.39 -11.80 -2.27
CA GLN A 71 -15.58 -13.15 -2.80
C GLN A 71 -16.33 -13.20 -4.14
N LYS A 72 -17.12 -12.17 -4.51
CA LYS A 72 -18.02 -12.28 -5.69
C LYS A 72 -18.33 -11.01 -6.49
N ILE A 73 -18.07 -9.80 -6.00
CA ILE A 73 -18.36 -8.57 -6.76
C ILE A 73 -17.20 -7.57 -6.59
N PRO A 74 -16.43 -7.34 -7.67
CA PRO A 74 -15.64 -6.13 -7.87
C PRO A 74 -16.40 -4.87 -7.45
N ASN A 75 -15.87 -4.11 -6.50
CA ASN A 75 -16.38 -2.77 -6.21
C ASN A 75 -15.25 -1.75 -6.06
N HIS A 76 -14.09 -2.05 -6.65
CA HIS A 76 -12.97 -1.12 -6.65
C HIS A 76 -13.16 0.02 -7.66
N THR A 77 -13.96 -0.19 -8.70
CA THR A 77 -14.33 0.81 -9.71
C THR A 77 -15.84 1.06 -9.75
N ASP A 78 -16.22 2.27 -10.18
CA ASP A 78 -17.59 2.59 -10.57
C ASP A 78 -17.93 2.07 -11.98
N LYS A 79 -19.15 2.32 -12.44
CA LYS A 79 -19.62 1.92 -13.79
C LYS A 79 -18.83 2.55 -14.95
N ASP A 80 -18.10 3.63 -14.68
CA ASP A 80 -17.34 4.40 -15.65
C ASP A 80 -15.83 4.05 -15.59
N GLY A 81 -15.45 3.12 -14.71
CA GLY A 81 -14.07 2.65 -14.54
C GLY A 81 -13.22 3.51 -13.61
N ASN A 82 -13.81 4.43 -12.82
CA ASN A 82 -13.07 5.23 -11.85
C ASN A 82 -12.90 4.49 -10.52
N VAL A 83 -11.70 4.52 -9.97
CA VAL A 83 -11.39 3.94 -8.65
C VAL A 83 -12.19 4.62 -7.54
N LEU A 84 -12.92 3.83 -6.75
CA LEU A 84 -13.68 4.25 -5.57
C LEU A 84 -12.77 4.32 -4.33
N SER A 85 -12.82 5.41 -3.56
CA SER A 85 -11.93 5.65 -2.40
C SER A 85 -12.04 4.62 -1.25
N TYR A 86 -13.05 3.75 -1.26
CA TYR A 86 -13.21 2.64 -0.32
C TYR A 86 -13.58 1.34 -1.03
N GLY A 87 -13.36 1.32 -2.34
CA GLY A 87 -13.56 0.13 -3.14
C GLY A 87 -12.59 -0.96 -2.71
N LYS A 88 -13.06 -2.21 -2.70
CA LYS A 88 -12.28 -3.37 -2.30
C LYS A 88 -12.06 -4.26 -3.51
N ALA A 89 -10.81 -4.39 -3.92
CA ALA A 89 -10.45 -5.37 -4.92
C ALA A 89 -10.69 -6.79 -4.40
N SER A 90 -11.30 -7.62 -5.24
CA SER A 90 -11.37 -9.06 -5.06
C SER A 90 -9.99 -9.70 -5.17
N TYR A 91 -9.89 -10.95 -4.75
CA TYR A 91 -8.67 -11.74 -4.91
C TYR A 91 -8.20 -11.80 -6.37
N SER A 92 -9.12 -11.99 -7.32
CA SER A 92 -8.80 -12.06 -8.76
C SER A 92 -8.28 -10.74 -9.32
N GLU A 93 -8.80 -9.61 -8.83
CA GLU A 93 -8.31 -8.28 -9.23
C GLU A 93 -6.95 -8.01 -8.64
N ALA A 94 -6.76 -8.36 -7.36
CA ALA A 94 -5.48 -8.20 -6.69
C ALA A 94 -4.34 -8.90 -7.42
N ILE A 95 -4.52 -10.17 -7.82
CA ILE A 95 -3.50 -10.93 -8.57
C ILE A 95 -3.31 -10.45 -10.02
N SER A 96 -4.23 -9.65 -10.56
CA SER A 96 -4.10 -9.03 -11.89
C SER A 96 -3.42 -7.66 -11.80
N MET A 97 -3.72 -6.91 -10.74
CA MET A 97 -3.16 -5.59 -10.44
C MET A 97 -1.74 -5.66 -9.88
N PHE A 98 -1.46 -6.70 -9.11
CA PHE A 98 -0.23 -6.84 -8.34
C PHE A 98 0.36 -8.25 -8.48
N ASP A 99 1.68 -8.30 -8.51
CA ASP A 99 2.44 -9.52 -8.26
C ASP A 99 2.96 -9.50 -6.83
N PHE A 100 2.73 -10.59 -6.10
CA PHE A 100 3.06 -10.74 -4.69
C PHE A 100 4.20 -11.74 -4.57
N ALA A 101 5.38 -11.26 -4.20
CA ALA A 101 6.56 -12.09 -4.01
C ALA A 101 7.14 -11.92 -2.60
N ASP A 102 8.05 -12.81 -2.21
CA ASP A 102 8.68 -12.80 -0.89
C ASP A 102 9.39 -11.48 -0.57
N ASN A 103 9.87 -10.77 -1.61
CA ASN A 103 10.59 -9.50 -1.47
C ASN A 103 9.70 -8.26 -1.66
N GLY A 104 8.38 -8.41 -1.81
CA GLY A 104 7.43 -7.32 -1.83
C GLY A 104 6.28 -7.47 -2.84
N ILE A 105 5.60 -6.35 -3.10
CA ILE A 105 4.48 -6.26 -4.03
C ILE A 105 4.92 -5.46 -5.25
N PHE A 106 4.57 -5.89 -6.46
CA PHE A 106 4.94 -5.24 -7.72
C PHE A 106 3.68 -4.83 -8.48
N ILE A 107 3.69 -3.64 -9.08
CA ILE A 107 2.58 -3.17 -9.92
C ILE A 107 2.63 -3.88 -11.28
N GLN A 108 1.52 -4.50 -11.66
CA GLN A 108 1.32 -5.10 -12.97
C GLN A 108 0.41 -4.22 -13.86
N ASP A 109 -0.57 -3.56 -13.25
CA ASP A 109 -1.53 -2.70 -13.94
C ASP A 109 -1.34 -1.21 -13.52
N PRO A 110 -1.31 -0.24 -14.43
CA PRO A 110 -1.32 1.18 -14.09
C PRO A 110 -2.44 1.58 -13.11
N GLU A 111 -3.62 0.97 -13.18
CA GLU A 111 -4.74 1.20 -12.28
C GLU A 111 -4.40 0.80 -10.83
N ALA A 112 -3.57 -0.22 -10.64
CA ALA A 112 -3.15 -0.70 -9.33
C ALA A 112 -2.52 0.41 -8.47
N ARG A 113 -1.82 1.35 -9.13
CA ARG A 113 -1.25 2.54 -8.47
C ARG A 113 -2.35 3.43 -7.89
N ASP A 114 -3.33 3.78 -8.71
CA ASP A 114 -4.40 4.67 -8.32
C ASP A 114 -5.30 4.01 -7.27
N TYR A 115 -5.61 2.72 -7.45
CA TYR A 115 -6.27 1.89 -6.45
C TYR A 115 -5.55 1.94 -5.10
N LEU A 116 -4.26 1.59 -5.05
CA LEU A 116 -3.49 1.56 -3.80
C LEU A 116 -3.51 2.92 -3.10
N MET A 117 -3.27 4.00 -3.85
CA MET A 117 -3.18 5.35 -3.27
C MET A 117 -4.53 5.89 -2.79
N ARG A 118 -5.64 5.60 -3.50
CA ARG A 118 -6.97 6.12 -3.16
C ARG A 118 -7.70 5.34 -2.09
N THR A 119 -7.39 4.05 -1.95
CA THR A 119 -8.06 3.15 -1.00
C THR A 119 -7.32 2.97 0.31
N SER A 120 -6.13 3.57 0.44
CA SER A 120 -5.28 3.42 1.61
C SER A 120 -5.19 4.72 2.42
N PHE A 121 -5.14 4.56 3.74
CA PHE A 121 -5.20 5.65 4.70
C PHE A 121 -4.20 5.44 5.83
N ILE A 122 -3.57 6.51 6.31
CA ILE A 122 -2.80 6.48 7.56
C ILE A 122 -3.64 7.20 8.62
N GLY A 123 -4.15 6.43 9.58
CA GLY A 123 -5.24 6.90 10.44
C GLY A 123 -6.46 7.27 9.58
N ASN A 124 -6.93 8.52 9.70
CA ASN A 124 -8.06 9.03 8.90
C ASN A 124 -7.63 9.86 7.67
N LYS A 125 -6.32 9.91 7.36
CA LYS A 125 -5.80 10.71 6.25
C LYS A 125 -5.57 9.84 5.01
N PRO A 126 -6.14 10.18 3.84
CA PRO A 126 -5.83 9.49 2.59
C PRO A 126 -4.33 9.55 2.30
N LEU A 127 -3.76 8.46 1.77
CA LEU A 127 -2.35 8.47 1.39
C LEU A 127 -2.04 9.56 0.36
N THR A 128 -2.97 9.84 -0.56
CA THR A 128 -2.82 10.87 -1.60
C THR A 128 -2.60 12.28 -1.06
N GLU A 129 -2.85 12.56 0.23
CA GLU A 129 -2.60 13.89 0.80
C GLU A 129 -1.09 14.17 0.93
N ASP A 130 -0.35 13.24 1.50
CA ASP A 130 1.05 13.44 1.92
C ASP A 130 2.05 12.50 1.22
N TRP A 131 1.56 11.46 0.56
CA TRP A 131 2.38 10.37 0.03
C TRP A 131 2.16 10.13 -1.46
N GLU A 132 3.16 9.56 -2.11
CA GLU A 132 3.14 9.20 -3.53
C GLU A 132 3.99 7.96 -3.82
N ILE A 133 3.62 7.17 -4.82
CA ILE A 133 4.42 6.02 -5.25
C ILE A 133 5.69 6.54 -5.91
N THR A 134 6.86 6.11 -5.41
CA THR A 134 8.16 6.58 -5.88
C THR A 134 8.93 5.54 -6.69
N LYS A 135 8.63 4.24 -6.51
CA LYS A 135 9.16 3.12 -7.31
C LYS A 135 8.16 1.98 -7.37
#